data_AF-A0A816IHC6-F1
#
_entry.id   AF-A0A816IHC6-F1
#
_cell.length_a   1.000
_cell.length_b   1.000
_cell.length_c   1.000
_cell.angle_alpha   90.00
_cell.angle_beta   90.00
_cell.angle_gamma   90.00
#
_symmetry.space_group_name_H-M   'P 1'
#
loop_
_entity.id
_entity.type
_entity.pdbx_description
1 polymer ?
#
loop_
_entity_poly.entity_id
_entity_poly.type
_entity_poly.pdbx_seq_one_letter_code
_entity_poly.pdbx_strand_id
1 'polypeptide(L)'
;MESLWSKSGKPCCVHPGAKGITGYDDVMESWEVVWMNYEFPLRIELKDVEADVRGEVGYVTSMEFVKTKGSSSWGAQFVSNVFERIDGQWFICIHHASPVDI
;
A
#
# COMPACT_ATOMS: atom_id res chain seq x y z
N MET A 1 -8.04 -3.86 -6.05
CA MET A 1 -7.56 -2.68 -5.31
C MET A 1 -8.63 -1.60 -5.21
N GLU A 2 -9.40 -1.34 -6.28
CA GLU A 2 -10.40 -0.26 -6.34
C GLU A 2 -11.30 -0.07 -5.11
N SER A 3 -11.94 -1.13 -4.61
CA SER A 3 -12.90 -1.01 -3.49
C SER A 3 -12.25 -0.67 -2.13
N LEU A 4 -10.92 -0.73 -2.03
CA LEU A 4 -10.19 -0.49 -0.79
C LEU A 4 -9.79 0.98 -0.62
N TRP A 5 -9.74 1.74 -1.71
CA TRP A 5 -9.26 3.11 -1.71
C TRP A 5 -10.41 4.10 -1.55
N SER A 6 -10.14 5.19 -0.84
CA SER A 6 -11.10 6.27 -0.71
C SER A 6 -11.29 6.96 -2.05
N LYS A 7 -12.55 7.13 -2.44
CA LYS A 7 -12.95 7.94 -3.59
C LYS A 7 -13.15 9.42 -3.24
N SER A 8 -13.05 9.76 -1.96
CA SER A 8 -13.17 11.13 -1.48
C SER A 8 -11.80 11.78 -1.36
N GLY A 9 -11.74 13.12 -1.47
CA GLY A 9 -10.50 13.86 -1.31
C GLY A 9 -9.45 13.60 -2.40
N LYS A 10 -8.19 13.44 -1.99
CA LYS A 10 -7.03 13.24 -2.88
C LYS A 10 -6.17 12.09 -2.34
N PRO A 11 -6.56 10.82 -2.60
CA PRO A 11 -5.77 9.69 -2.13
C PRO A 11 -4.36 9.73 -2.73
N CYS A 12 -3.39 9.19 -1.99
CA CYS A 12 -1.98 9.24 -2.37
C CYS A 12 -1.32 7.87 -2.27
N CYS A 13 -0.52 7.50 -3.27
CA CYS A 13 0.26 6.27 -3.29
C CYS A 13 1.73 6.58 -3.57
N VAL A 14 2.63 5.98 -2.79
CA VAL A 14 4.07 5.94 -3.04
C VAL A 14 4.47 4.48 -3.09
N HIS A 15 4.72 3.96 -4.28
CA HIS A 15 5.34 2.65 -4.48
C HIS A 15 6.82 2.71 -4.07
N PRO A 16 7.46 1.58 -3.70
CA PRO A 16 8.86 1.58 -3.24
C PRO A 16 9.80 2.26 -4.24
N GLY A 17 10.48 3.32 -3.79
CA GLY A 17 11.44 4.08 -4.59
C GLY A 17 10.85 5.02 -5.65
N ALA A 18 9.52 5.14 -5.72
CA ALA A 18 8.83 5.99 -6.67
C ALA A 18 8.49 7.38 -6.09
N LYS A 19 8.09 8.31 -6.97
CA LYS A 19 7.47 9.58 -6.56
C LYS A 19 6.01 9.36 -6.11
N GLY A 20 5.47 10.31 -5.35
CA GLY A 20 4.05 10.30 -4.98
C GLY A 20 3.11 10.45 -6.18
N ILE A 21 2.05 9.65 -6.16
CA ILE A 21 0.94 9.61 -7.12
C ILE A 21 -0.31 10.06 -6.35
N THR A 22 -1.06 11.03 -6.88
CA THR A 22 -2.17 11.66 -6.14
C THR A 22 -3.41 11.74 -7.00
N GLY A 23 -4.55 11.35 -6.43
CA GLY A 23 -5.83 11.25 -7.15
C GLY A 23 -6.22 9.79 -7.37
N TYR A 24 -7.52 9.49 -7.24
CA TYR A 24 -8.00 8.10 -7.25
C TYR A 24 -7.66 7.38 -8.55
N ASP A 25 -7.91 8.01 -9.69
CA ASP A 25 -7.71 7.41 -11.01
C ASP A 25 -6.22 7.12 -11.25
N ASP A 26 -5.34 8.09 -11.01
CA ASP A 26 -3.88 7.92 -11.14
C ASP A 26 -3.34 6.83 -10.18
N VAL A 27 -3.88 6.74 -8.97
CA VAL A 27 -3.53 5.67 -8.02
C VAL A 27 -3.99 4.31 -8.56
N MET A 28 -5.19 4.19 -9.11
CA MET A 28 -5.67 2.93 -9.68
C MET A 28 -4.83 2.50 -10.89
N GLU A 29 -4.55 3.42 -11.82
CA GLU A 29 -3.67 3.16 -12.97
C GLU A 29 -2.28 2.69 -12.51
N SER A 30 -1.73 3.29 -11.44
CA SER A 30 -0.45 2.85 -10.90
C SER A 30 -0.47 1.40 -10.39
N TRP A 31 -1.60 0.97 -9.79
CA TRP A 31 -1.75 -0.41 -9.33
C TRP A 31 -1.91 -1.38 -10.49
N GLU A 32 -2.57 -0.99 -11.58
CA GLU A 32 -2.63 -1.80 -12.80
C GLU A 32 -1.23 -2.06 -13.36
N VAL A 33 -0.40 -1.00 -13.45
CA VAL A 33 0.99 -1.12 -13.89
C VAL A 33 1.80 -2.05 -12.97
N VAL A 34 1.61 -1.94 -11.66
CA VAL A 34 2.24 -2.88 -10.71
C VAL A 34 1.81 -4.31 -11.03
N TRP A 35 0.52 -4.60 -11.12
CA TRP A 35 0.05 -5.97 -11.35
C TRP A 35 0.50 -6.57 -12.68
N MET A 36 0.63 -5.76 -13.74
CA MET A 36 1.16 -6.22 -15.02
C MET A 36 2.64 -6.62 -14.96
N ASN A 37 3.42 -6.03 -14.05
CA ASN A 37 4.85 -6.27 -13.94
C ASN A 37 5.23 -7.37 -12.94
N TYR A 38 4.27 -7.90 -12.18
CA TYR A 38 4.53 -8.94 -11.18
C TYR A 38 4.25 -10.35 -11.72
N GLU A 39 5.23 -11.25 -11.60
CA GLU A 39 5.02 -12.68 -11.86
C GLU A 39 4.38 -13.37 -10.65
N PHE A 40 3.19 -13.94 -10.86
CA PHE A 40 2.41 -14.62 -9.83
C PHE A 40 2.77 -16.12 -9.69
N PRO A 41 2.67 -16.70 -8.47
CA PRO A 41 2.09 -16.11 -7.27
C PRO A 41 3.05 -15.17 -6.53
N LEU A 42 2.49 -14.08 -6.03
CA LEU A 42 3.15 -13.19 -5.08
C LEU A 42 3.03 -13.79 -3.67
N ARG A 43 4.14 -13.85 -2.93
CA ARG A 43 4.13 -14.11 -1.49
C ARG A 43 4.39 -12.81 -0.76
N ILE A 44 3.50 -12.47 0.16
CA ILE A 44 3.63 -11.30 1.03
C ILE A 44 3.65 -11.81 2.46
N GLU A 45 4.65 -11.39 3.23
CA GLU A 45 4.72 -11.60 4.67
C GLU A 45 4.76 -10.24 5.37
N LEU A 46 3.88 -10.05 6.36
CA LEU A 46 3.84 -8.85 7.18
C LEU A 46 4.52 -9.10 8.52
N LYS A 47 5.34 -8.16 8.97
CA LYS A 47 5.94 -8.14 10.32
C LYS A 47 5.78 -6.76 10.94
N ASP A 48 5.95 -6.69 12.25
CA ASP A 48 5.96 -5.45 13.03
C ASP A 48 4.74 -4.56 12.74
N VAL A 49 3.57 -5.21 12.66
CA VAL A 49 2.30 -4.54 12.35
C VAL A 49 1.82 -3.79 13.59
N GLU A 50 1.74 -2.48 13.49
CA GLU A 50 1.17 -1.61 14.51
C GLU A 50 0.00 -0.80 13.92
N ALA A 51 -1.08 -0.64 14.67
CA ALA A 51 -2.26 0.08 14.25
C ALA A 51 -2.70 1.08 15.32
N ASP A 52 -3.05 2.29 14.91
CA ASP A 52 -3.58 3.35 15.78
C ASP A 52 -4.80 4.00 15.13
N VAL A 53 -5.79 4.37 15.95
CA VAL A 53 -7.05 4.99 15.50
C VAL A 53 -7.25 6.30 16.25
N ARG A 54 -7.50 7.37 15.48
CA ARG A 54 -7.71 8.74 15.95
C ARG A 54 -9.00 9.30 15.36
N GLY A 55 -10.11 8.98 16.01
CA GLY A 55 -11.45 9.38 15.54
C GLY A 55 -11.79 8.69 14.22
N GLU A 56 -12.00 9.48 13.17
CA GLU A 56 -12.36 9.00 11.82
C GLU A 56 -11.15 8.69 10.93
N VAL A 57 -9.93 8.82 11.46
CA VAL A 57 -8.68 8.52 10.75
C VAL A 57 -7.90 7.50 11.55
N GLY A 58 -7.26 6.56 10.88
CA GLY A 58 -6.35 5.59 11.49
C GLY A 58 -5.15 5.34 10.60
N TYR A 59 -4.11 4.73 11.15
CA TYR A 59 -2.98 4.30 10.35
C TYR A 59 -2.47 2.94 10.82
N VAL A 60 -1.87 2.21 9.88
CA VAL A 60 -1.15 0.97 10.12
C VAL A 60 0.27 1.16 9.60
N THR A 61 1.25 0.83 10.43
CA THR A 61 2.64 0.67 10.01
C THR A 61 3.03 -0.79 10.01
N SER A 62 3.86 -1.22 9.06
CA SER A 62 4.35 -2.60 9.00
C SER A 62 5.61 -2.73 8.16
N MET A 63 6.37 -3.79 8.40
CA MET A 63 7.33 -4.31 7.45
C MET A 63 6.63 -5.29 6.50
N GLU A 64 6.71 -5.05 5.19
CA GLU A 64 6.21 -5.97 4.17
C GLU A 64 7.38 -6.63 3.45
N PHE A 65 7.40 -7.96 3.44
CA PHE A 65 8.34 -8.76 2.67
C PHE A 65 7.63 -9.35 1.47
N VAL A 66 8.14 -9.10 0.28
CA VAL A 66 7.51 -9.49 -0.98
C VAL A 66 8.44 -10.40 -1.78
N LYS A 67 7.91 -11.54 -2.24
CA LYS A 67 8.63 -12.48 -3.10
C LYS A 67 7.78 -12.87 -4.30
N THR A 68 8.32 -12.65 -5.48
CA THR A 68 7.67 -13.00 -6.76
C THR A 68 7.99 -14.43 -7.16
N LYS A 69 7.23 -14.98 -8.10
CA LYS A 69 7.56 -16.27 -8.70
C LYS A 69 8.93 -16.20 -9.38
N GLY A 70 9.73 -17.26 -9.21
CA GLY A 70 11.07 -17.35 -9.81
C GLY A 70 12.16 -16.57 -9.07
N SER A 71 11.83 -15.61 -8.21
CA SER A 71 12.83 -14.94 -7.37
C SER A 71 13.36 -15.87 -6.28
N SER A 72 14.67 -15.85 -6.05
CA SER A 72 15.30 -16.50 -4.88
C SER A 72 15.29 -15.59 -3.65
N SER A 73 15.29 -14.28 -3.83
CA SER A 73 15.34 -13.26 -2.78
C SER A 73 13.96 -12.66 -2.44
N TRP A 74 13.87 -12.10 -1.24
CA TRP A 74 12.76 -11.27 -0.80
C TRP A 74 13.13 -9.80 -1.00
N GLY A 75 12.18 -8.98 -1.44
CA GLY A 75 12.22 -7.53 -1.25
C GLY A 75 11.61 -7.17 0.11
N ALA A 76 12.08 -6.10 0.72
CA ALA A 76 11.52 -5.59 1.97
C ALA A 76 11.21 -4.10 1.84
N GLN A 77 10.10 -3.69 2.46
CA GLN A 77 9.72 -2.30 2.58
C GLN A 77 9.07 -2.03 3.93
N PHE A 78 9.28 -0.83 4.46
CA PHE A 78 8.45 -0.29 5.51
C PHE A 78 7.26 0.42 4.87
N VAL A 79 6.07 0.19 5.42
CA VAL A 79 4.83 0.73 4.87
C VAL A 79 4.06 1.50 5.94
N SER A 80 3.54 2.66 5.54
CA SER A 80 2.54 3.42 6.28
C SER A 80 1.25 3.49 5.46
N ASN A 81 0.21 2.82 5.94
CA ASN A 81 -1.13 2.87 5.37
C ASN A 81 -2.01 3.76 6.24
N VAL A 82 -2.51 4.86 5.69
CA VAL A 82 -3.49 5.74 6.37
C VAL A 82 -4.87 5.45 5.82
N PHE A 83 -5.83 5.37 6.74
CA PHE A 83 -7.21 5.06 6.46
C PHE A 83 -8.10 6.18 6.96
N GLU A 84 -9.16 6.47 6.21
CA GLU A 84 -10.27 7.29 6.67
C GLU A 84 -11.56 6.47 6.75
N ARG A 85 -12.41 6.81 7.71
CA ARG A 85 -13.70 6.15 7.93
C ARG A 85 -14.82 6.95 7.28
N ILE A 86 -15.50 6.35 6.32
CA ILE A 86 -16.64 6.93 5.59
C ILE A 86 -17.82 6.00 5.78
N ASP A 87 -18.92 6.52 6.34
CA ASP A 87 -20.15 5.76 6.61
C ASP A 87 -19.91 4.43 7.37
N GLY A 88 -18.95 4.46 8.30
CA GLY A 88 -18.59 3.30 9.13
C GLY A 88 -17.64 2.30 8.48
N GLN A 89 -17.19 2.54 7.25
CA GLN A 89 -16.22 1.69 6.54
C GLN A 89 -14.86 2.40 6.41
N TRP A 90 -13.78 1.63 6.53
CA TRP A 90 -12.41 2.13 6.41
C TRP A 90 -11.91 2.00 4.98
N PHE A 91 -11.36 3.10 4.45
CA PHE A 91 -10.77 3.16 3.13
C PHE A 91 -9.35 3.69 3.21
N ILE A 92 -8.44 3.14 2.40
CA ILE A 92 -7.07 3.64 2.26
C ILE A 92 -7.15 5.03 1.62
N CYS A 93 -6.59 6.03 2.30
CA CYS A 93 -6.39 7.35 1.73
C CYS A 93 -4.91 7.64 1.44
N ILE A 94 -3.98 6.98 2.14
CA ILE A 94 -2.55 7.04 1.83
C ILE A 94 -1.94 5.65 1.92
N HIS A 95 -1.18 5.24 0.91
CA HIS A 95 -0.23 4.14 0.97
C HIS A 95 1.17 4.70 0.70
N HIS A 96 2.11 4.51 1.61
CA HIS A 96 3.51 4.87 1.38
C HIS A 96 4.40 3.70 1.76
N ALA A 97 5.07 3.13 0.76
CA ALA A 97 6.10 2.13 0.93
C ALA A 97 7.49 2.69 0.62
N SER A 98 8.43 2.49 1.54
CA SER A 98 9.85 2.82 1.35
C SER A 98 10.70 1.55 1.39
N PRO A 99 11.58 1.30 0.41
CA PRO A 99 12.41 0.09 0.39
C PRO A 99 13.36 0.07 1.59
N VAL A 100 13.65 -1.13 2.08
CA VAL A 100 14.58 -1.39 3.18
C VAL A 100 15.59 -2.43 2.73
N ASP A 101 16.87 -2.18 3.00
CA ASP A 101 17.94 -3.16 2.78
C ASP A 101 17.88 -4.25 3.88
N ILE A 102 17.95 -5.52 3.47
CA ILE A 102 17.88 -6.70 4.34
C ILE A 102 19.06 -7.67 4.12
#